data_AF-A0AAD7MKV8-F1
#
_entry.id   AF-A0AAD7MKV8-F1
#
_cell.length_a   1.000
_cell.length_b   1.000
_cell.length_c   1.000
_cell.angle_alpha   90.00
_cell.angle_beta   90.00
_cell.angle_gamma   90.00
#
_symmetry.space_group_name_H-M   'P 1'
#
loop_
_entity.id
_entity.type
_entity.pdbx_description
1 polymer ?
#
loop_
_entity_poly.entity_id
_entity_poly.type
_entity_poly.pdbx_seq_one_letter_code
_entity_poly.pdbx_strand_id
1 'polypeptide(L)'
;MSLTDPLGAAENVPTDDFVDMPTLEDNDNDFTDLPALVDESDDEDELCDDELEHLTHEERVQLALTAIRTSVMSQRKACLYYRVTRGTVQNRAKGIPTRTEGHAHERKVSEAKESILKEWVKVLGARGMPLSLQTIADYATELAGEDVGVNWAKGFKERHPDLKVKWTTGLEECRARSLT
;
A
#
# COMPACT_ATOMS: atom_id res chain seq x y z
N MET A 1 -11.93 -10.92 69.44
CA MET A 1 -11.46 -11.52 70.70
C MET A 1 -10.19 -12.29 70.38
N SER A 2 -9.06 -11.87 70.97
CA SER A 2 -7.86 -12.64 71.37
C SER A 2 -7.29 -13.67 70.38
N LEU A 3 -6.07 -13.52 69.84
CA LEU A 3 -4.74 -13.65 70.50
C LEU A 3 -3.72 -13.03 69.50
N THR A 4 -2.84 -12.04 69.73
CA THR A 4 -1.72 -11.88 70.71
C THR A 4 -0.94 -13.19 70.84
N ASP A 5 0.30 -13.36 70.37
CA ASP A 5 1.56 -12.64 70.62
C ASP A 5 2.70 -13.62 70.15
N PRO A 6 4.03 -13.37 70.29
CA PRO A 6 4.80 -12.16 70.05
C PRO A 6 6.24 -12.40 69.50
N LEU A 7 6.98 -11.29 69.31
CA LEU A 7 8.39 -11.03 69.68
C LEU A 7 9.55 -12.02 69.41
N GLY A 8 10.62 -11.43 68.87
CA GLY A 8 12.04 -11.79 69.14
C GLY A 8 12.72 -12.48 67.96
N ALA A 9 13.88 -12.09 67.45
CA ALA A 9 14.98 -11.29 67.97
C ALA A 9 15.63 -10.54 66.77
N ALA A 10 15.99 -9.27 66.85
CA ALA A 10 17.28 -8.77 67.36
C ALA A 10 18.45 -9.69 66.99
N GLU A 11 19.31 -9.26 66.06
CA GLU A 11 20.76 -9.34 66.25
C GLU A 11 21.53 -8.53 65.19
N ASN A 12 22.19 -7.49 65.72
CA ASN A 12 23.51 -6.99 65.39
C ASN A 12 23.85 -6.49 63.97
N VAL A 13 23.90 -5.15 63.91
CA VAL A 13 24.88 -4.34 63.20
C VAL A 13 26.30 -4.81 63.50
N PRO A 14 27.17 -4.90 62.49
CA PRO A 14 28.54 -4.43 62.67
C PRO A 14 28.81 -3.18 61.82
N THR A 15 29.24 -2.13 62.52
CA THR A 15 29.91 -0.93 62.04
C THR A 15 31.32 -1.24 61.54
N ASP A 16 31.85 -0.30 60.76
CA ASP A 16 33.22 -0.18 60.20
C ASP A 16 33.49 -1.07 58.97
N ASP A 17 33.98 -0.57 57.83
CA ASP A 17 35.00 0.47 57.66
C ASP A 17 34.67 1.48 56.55
N PHE A 18 34.81 2.76 56.92
CA PHE A 18 35.03 3.88 56.04
C PHE A 18 36.37 3.67 55.29
N VAL A 19 36.32 3.31 54.01
CA VAL A 19 37.49 3.31 53.13
C VAL A 19 37.38 4.48 52.14
N ASP A 20 38.14 5.51 52.48
CA ASP A 20 38.72 6.57 51.67
C ASP A 20 38.33 6.60 50.17
N MET A 21 37.50 7.58 49.79
CA MET A 21 37.28 7.93 48.39
C MET A 21 38.50 8.74 47.91
N PRO A 22 39.24 8.30 46.89
CA PRO A 22 40.27 9.14 46.31
C PRO A 22 39.61 10.37 45.68
N THR A 23 40.05 11.55 46.13
CA THR A 23 39.74 12.85 45.54
C THR A 23 40.13 12.80 44.07
N LEU A 24 39.12 12.77 43.20
CA LEU A 24 39.34 12.81 41.76
C LEU A 24 39.73 14.25 41.41
N GLU A 25 41.03 14.38 41.19
CA GLU A 25 41.77 15.56 40.79
C GLU A 25 41.09 16.28 39.63
N ASP A 26 41.29 17.60 39.63
CA ASP A 26 40.97 18.52 38.56
C ASP A 26 41.35 17.92 37.20
N ASN A 27 40.35 17.50 36.42
CA ASN A 27 40.51 17.37 34.99
C ASN A 27 39.87 18.59 34.35
N ASP A 28 40.72 19.57 34.07
CA ASP A 28 40.52 20.65 33.12
C ASP A 28 40.25 20.06 31.73
N ASN A 29 39.11 19.38 31.55
CA ASN A 29 38.62 19.08 30.22
C ASN A 29 37.75 20.25 29.78
N ASP A 30 38.47 21.29 29.37
CA ASP A 30 38.10 22.28 28.37
C ASP A 30 37.00 21.74 27.44
N PHE A 31 35.76 22.06 27.79
CA PHE A 31 34.57 21.68 27.04
C PHE A 31 34.37 22.58 25.80
N THR A 32 35.40 23.36 25.42
CA THR A 32 35.38 24.22 24.23
C THR A 32 36.21 23.67 23.09
N ASP A 33 36.03 22.38 22.79
CA ASP A 33 36.34 21.86 21.45
C ASP A 33 35.40 20.70 21.07
N LEU A 34 34.10 20.93 21.30
CA LEU A 34 33.08 20.18 20.57
C LEU A 34 33.22 20.57 19.10
N PRO A 35 33.66 19.66 18.20
CA PRO A 35 33.51 19.92 16.78
C PRO A 35 32.03 20.20 16.56
N ALA A 36 31.74 21.34 15.92
CA ALA A 36 30.39 21.71 15.53
C ALA A 36 29.73 20.45 14.94
N LEU A 37 28.87 19.82 15.74
CA LEU A 37 28.03 18.72 15.30
C LEU A 37 27.09 19.42 14.36
N VAL A 38 27.47 19.33 13.09
CA VAL A 38 26.87 20.01 11.97
C VAL A 38 25.36 19.88 12.14
N ASP A 39 24.73 21.04 12.25
CA ASP A 39 23.31 21.24 12.09
C ASP A 39 22.98 20.85 10.64
N GLU A 40 22.86 19.54 10.41
CA GLU A 40 22.52 18.92 9.13
C GLU A 40 21.48 17.82 9.38
N SER A 41 20.43 18.18 10.12
CA SER A 41 19.13 17.55 9.98
C SER A 41 18.15 18.56 9.41
N ASP A 42 18.53 19.17 8.28
CA ASP A 42 17.54 19.45 7.25
C ASP A 42 17.18 18.06 6.71
N ASP A 43 16.05 17.51 7.20
CA ASP A 43 15.39 16.34 6.65
C ASP A 43 14.99 16.65 5.18
N GLU A 44 15.98 16.65 4.29
CA GLU A 44 15.77 16.48 2.86
C GLU A 44 15.33 15.02 2.67
N ASP A 45 14.06 14.75 2.97
CA ASP A 45 13.28 13.72 2.28
C ASP A 45 13.18 14.12 0.79
N GLU A 46 14.34 14.22 0.14
CA GLU A 46 14.48 14.29 -1.30
C GLU A 46 14.18 12.88 -1.78
N LEU A 47 12.89 12.57 -1.83
CA LEU A 47 12.33 11.44 -2.57
C LEU A 47 13.00 11.50 -3.95
N CYS A 48 13.94 10.59 -4.18
CA CYS A 48 14.78 10.65 -5.36
C CYS A 48 13.90 10.60 -6.60
N ASP A 49 14.31 11.25 -7.69
CA ASP A 49 13.53 11.30 -8.93
C ASP A 49 13.10 9.90 -9.41
N ASP A 50 13.87 8.85 -9.06
CA ASP A 50 13.57 7.43 -9.33
C ASP A 50 12.28 6.94 -8.66
N GLU A 51 11.94 7.41 -7.45
CA GLU A 51 10.76 6.94 -6.71
C GLU A 51 9.44 7.42 -7.35
N LEU A 52 9.45 8.57 -8.02
CA LEU A 52 8.29 9.08 -8.76
C LEU A 52 7.99 8.32 -10.05
N GLU A 53 8.94 7.55 -10.60
CA GLU A 53 8.76 6.82 -11.86
C GLU A 53 7.93 5.54 -11.71
N HIS A 54 7.98 4.92 -10.53
CA HIS A 54 7.21 3.70 -10.25
C HIS A 54 5.75 3.99 -9.88
N LEU A 55 5.43 5.24 -9.56
CA LEU A 55 4.08 5.66 -9.16
C LEU A 55 3.19 5.92 -10.37
N THR A 56 1.96 5.45 -10.29
CA THR A 56 0.91 5.80 -11.24
C THR A 56 0.60 7.30 -11.21
N HIS A 57 -0.01 7.81 -12.28
CA HIS A 57 -0.39 9.22 -12.33
C HIS A 57 -1.37 9.60 -11.21
N GLU A 58 -2.31 8.72 -10.87
CA GLU A 58 -3.31 9.00 -9.84
C GLU A 58 -2.69 9.02 -8.43
N GLU A 59 -1.76 8.11 -8.13
CA GLU A 59 -1.03 8.11 -6.86
C GLU A 59 -0.26 9.42 -6.64
N ARG A 60 0.42 9.92 -7.68
CA ARG A 60 1.10 11.23 -7.63
C ARG A 60 0.13 12.38 -7.36
N VAL A 61 -1.07 12.33 -7.94
CA VAL A 61 -2.12 13.32 -7.66
C VAL A 61 -2.61 13.24 -6.22
N GLN A 62 -2.76 12.03 -5.67
CA GLN A 62 -3.12 11.82 -4.28
C GLN A 62 -2.05 12.33 -3.31
N LEU A 63 -0.77 12.03 -3.56
CA LEU A 63 0.35 12.55 -2.77
C LEU A 63 0.37 14.09 -2.79
N ALA A 64 0.22 14.70 -3.96
CA ALA A 64 0.13 16.16 -4.07
C ALA A 64 -1.04 16.74 -3.27
N LEU A 65 -2.21 16.08 -3.27
CA LEU A 65 -3.36 16.50 -2.45
C LEU A 65 -3.08 16.39 -0.96
N THR A 66 -2.43 15.31 -0.52
CA THR A 66 -2.08 15.13 0.90
C THR A 66 -1.13 16.23 1.35
N ALA A 67 -0.06 16.51 0.61
CA ALA A 67 0.91 17.57 0.92
C ALA A 67 0.27 18.96 1.01
N ILE A 68 -0.73 19.24 0.16
CA ILE A 68 -1.49 20.50 0.21
C ILE A 68 -2.40 20.54 1.44
N ARG A 69 -3.09 19.44 1.76
CA ARG A 69 -3.99 19.35 2.91
C ARG A 69 -3.26 19.45 4.24
N THR A 70 -2.08 18.86 4.34
CA THR A 70 -1.21 18.92 5.53
C THR A 70 -0.41 20.23 5.59
N SER A 71 -0.57 21.13 4.60
CA SER A 71 0.15 22.41 4.51
C SER A 71 1.68 22.30 4.51
N VAL A 72 2.23 21.12 4.20
CA VAL A 72 3.69 20.88 4.06
C VAL A 72 4.23 21.66 2.86
N MET A 73 3.43 21.74 1.79
CA MET A 73 3.82 22.44 0.57
C MET A 73 2.69 23.34 0.06
N SER A 74 3.05 24.47 -0.56
CA SER A 74 2.09 25.26 -1.32
C SER A 74 1.56 24.47 -2.52
N GLN A 75 0.35 24.79 -2.99
CA GLN A 75 -0.25 24.12 -4.16
C GLN A 75 0.69 24.11 -5.37
N ARG A 76 1.41 25.22 -5.62
CA ARG A 76 2.36 25.32 -6.72
C ARG A 76 3.57 24.40 -6.52
N LYS A 77 4.16 24.39 -5.31
CA LYS A 77 5.32 23.54 -4.97
C LYS A 77 4.95 22.05 -5.10
N ALA A 78 3.81 21.64 -4.53
CA ALA A 78 3.33 20.26 -4.61
C ALA A 78 3.10 19.80 -6.07
N CYS A 79 2.47 20.64 -6.91
CA CYS A 79 2.24 20.29 -8.31
C CYS A 79 3.54 20.11 -9.10
N LEU A 80 4.53 20.97 -8.84
CA LEU A 80 5.84 20.88 -9.48
C LEU A 80 6.59 19.63 -9.03
N TYR A 81 6.64 19.38 -7.72
CA TYR A 81 7.33 18.26 -7.10
C TYR A 81 6.79 16.92 -7.60
N TYR A 82 5.47 16.70 -7.53
CA TYR A 82 4.84 15.45 -7.98
C TYR A 82 4.59 15.38 -9.49
N ARG A 83 5.02 16.39 -10.28
CA ARG A 83 4.86 16.48 -11.74
C ARG A 83 3.38 16.33 -12.19
N VAL A 84 2.45 16.98 -11.48
CA VAL A 84 1.01 16.94 -11.75
C VAL A 84 0.43 18.31 -12.11
N THR A 85 -0.61 18.34 -12.95
CA THR A 85 -1.26 19.60 -13.33
C THR A 85 -2.17 20.12 -12.21
N ARG A 86 -2.10 21.43 -11.94
CA ARG A 86 -2.92 22.11 -10.93
C ARG A 86 -4.43 21.86 -11.08
N GLY A 87 -4.93 21.87 -12.32
CA GLY A 87 -6.35 21.61 -12.61
C GLY A 87 -6.80 20.20 -12.18
N THR A 88 -5.96 19.20 -12.41
CA THR A 88 -6.22 17.81 -12.00
C THR A 88 -6.30 17.69 -10.48
N VAL A 89 -5.33 18.27 -9.77
CA VAL A 89 -5.33 18.33 -8.30
C VAL A 89 -6.57 19.06 -7.78
N GLN A 90 -6.94 20.19 -8.38
CA GLN A 90 -8.14 20.93 -7.97
C GLN A 90 -9.43 20.12 -8.18
N ASN A 91 -9.56 19.42 -9.30
CA ASN A 91 -10.71 18.56 -9.58
C ASN A 91 -10.81 17.43 -8.55
N ARG A 92 -9.69 16.80 -8.19
CA ARG A 92 -9.65 15.77 -7.15
C ARG A 92 -9.92 16.32 -5.74
N ALA A 93 -9.45 17.53 -5.44
CA ALA A 93 -9.80 18.22 -4.20
C ALA A 93 -11.32 18.46 -4.07
N LYS A 94 -12.01 18.69 -5.21
CA LYS A 94 -13.47 18.81 -5.30
C LYS A 94 -14.20 17.46 -5.27
N GLY A 95 -13.48 16.34 -5.23
CA GLY A 95 -14.06 15.00 -5.27
C GLY A 95 -14.51 14.53 -6.65
N ILE A 96 -14.02 15.13 -7.73
CA ILE A 96 -14.31 14.66 -9.09
C ILE A 96 -13.57 13.33 -9.30
N PRO A 97 -14.27 12.23 -9.60
CA PRO A 97 -13.65 10.92 -9.76
C PRO A 97 -12.77 10.84 -11.01
N THR A 98 -11.93 9.82 -11.08
CA THR A 98 -11.19 9.49 -12.31
C THR A 98 -12.16 9.17 -13.45
N ARG A 99 -11.70 9.28 -14.69
CA ARG A 99 -12.51 8.87 -15.85
C ARG A 99 -12.94 7.41 -15.73
N THR A 100 -12.04 6.55 -15.27
CA THR A 100 -12.28 5.12 -15.06
C THR A 100 -13.34 4.84 -14.00
N GLU A 101 -13.27 5.51 -12.84
CA GLU A 101 -14.29 5.41 -11.79
C GLU A 101 -15.62 6.02 -12.26
N GLY A 102 -15.58 7.13 -12.99
CA GLY A 102 -16.75 7.77 -13.56
C GLY A 102 -17.53 6.83 -14.48
N HIS A 103 -16.85 6.05 -15.31
CA HIS A 103 -17.47 5.04 -16.18
C HIS A 103 -17.79 3.72 -15.48
N ALA A 104 -17.49 3.55 -14.19
CA ALA A 104 -17.73 2.28 -13.49
C ALA A 104 -19.21 1.86 -13.50
N HIS A 105 -20.12 2.83 -13.47
CA HIS A 105 -21.57 2.60 -13.51
C HIS A 105 -22.09 2.16 -14.89
N GLU A 106 -21.39 2.50 -15.97
CA GLU A 106 -21.76 2.11 -17.35
C GLU A 106 -21.34 0.66 -17.67
N ARG A 107 -20.59 0.01 -16.76
CA ARG A 107 -20.11 -1.35 -16.97
C ARG A 107 -21.26 -2.35 -16.81
N LYS A 108 -21.55 -3.11 -17.87
CA LYS A 108 -22.51 -4.23 -17.85
C LYS A 108 -22.25 -5.23 -16.72
N VAL A 109 -20.98 -5.48 -16.43
CA VAL A 109 -20.54 -6.36 -15.33
C VAL A 109 -19.92 -5.49 -14.24
N SER A 110 -20.58 -5.46 -13.09
CA SER A 110 -20.11 -4.74 -11.91
C SER A 110 -18.80 -5.31 -11.38
N GLU A 111 -18.05 -4.50 -10.64
CA GLU A 111 -16.76 -4.91 -10.07
C GLU A 111 -16.89 -6.11 -9.10
N ALA A 112 -17.97 -6.17 -8.33
CA ALA A 112 -18.25 -7.30 -7.44
C ALA A 112 -18.53 -8.61 -8.21
N LYS A 113 -19.23 -8.55 -9.35
CA LYS A 113 -19.43 -9.73 -10.21
C LYS A 113 -18.12 -10.12 -10.89
N GLU A 114 -17.35 -9.12 -11.29
CA GLU A 114 -16.06 -9.34 -11.90
C GLU A 114 -15.05 -10.01 -10.95
N SER A 115 -15.04 -9.66 -9.66
CA SER A 115 -14.15 -10.31 -8.69
C SER A 115 -14.48 -11.79 -8.52
N ILE A 116 -15.77 -12.16 -8.49
CA ILE A 116 -16.23 -13.56 -8.48
C ILE A 116 -15.74 -14.28 -9.75
N LEU A 117 -15.88 -13.66 -10.91
CA LEU A 117 -15.37 -14.21 -12.17
C LEU A 117 -13.85 -14.40 -12.12
N LYS A 118 -13.07 -13.46 -11.58
CA LYS A 118 -11.61 -13.63 -11.42
C LYS A 118 -11.27 -14.84 -10.57
N GLU A 119 -11.95 -15.02 -9.45
CA GLU A 119 -11.73 -16.17 -8.57
C GLU A 119 -12.04 -17.48 -9.29
N TRP A 120 -13.17 -17.55 -9.99
CA TRP A 120 -13.54 -18.68 -10.82
C TRP A 120 -12.46 -18.99 -11.87
N VAL A 121 -11.98 -17.97 -12.59
CA VAL A 121 -10.89 -18.11 -13.57
C VAL A 121 -9.60 -18.66 -12.92
N LYS A 122 -9.23 -18.19 -11.72
CA LYS A 122 -8.06 -18.70 -10.98
C LYS A 122 -8.23 -20.18 -10.61
N VAL A 123 -9.42 -20.59 -10.17
CA VAL A 123 -9.73 -21.99 -9.87
C VAL A 123 -9.62 -22.86 -11.12
N LEU A 124 -10.11 -22.40 -12.28
CA LEU A 124 -9.97 -23.15 -13.53
C LEU A 124 -8.52 -23.26 -13.98
N GLY A 125 -7.76 -22.16 -13.87
CA GLY A 125 -6.32 -22.15 -14.16
C GLY A 125 -5.54 -23.14 -13.29
N ALA A 126 -5.87 -23.22 -11.99
CA ALA A 126 -5.28 -24.19 -11.07
C ALA A 126 -5.62 -25.65 -11.43
N ARG A 127 -6.80 -25.89 -12.01
CA ARG A 127 -7.22 -27.21 -12.51
C ARG A 127 -6.58 -27.59 -13.84
N GLY A 128 -5.83 -26.69 -14.47
CA GLY A 128 -5.23 -26.91 -15.80
C GLY A 128 -6.26 -26.91 -16.94
N MET A 129 -7.46 -26.40 -16.70
CA MET A 129 -8.50 -26.32 -17.72
C MET A 129 -8.20 -25.15 -18.67
N PRO A 130 -8.29 -25.36 -19.99
CA PRO A 130 -8.04 -24.29 -20.94
C PRO A 130 -9.22 -23.30 -20.94
N LEU A 131 -8.93 -21.99 -20.86
CA LEU A 131 -9.96 -20.96 -20.89
C LEU A 131 -10.09 -20.32 -22.28
N SER A 132 -11.30 -20.38 -22.83
CA SER A 132 -11.70 -19.58 -23.99
C SER A 132 -12.36 -18.27 -23.56
N LEU A 133 -12.24 -17.25 -24.41
CA LEU A 133 -12.94 -15.98 -24.24
C LEU A 133 -14.46 -16.16 -24.27
N GLN A 134 -14.96 -17.14 -25.02
CA GLN A 134 -16.39 -17.44 -25.07
C GLN A 134 -16.89 -17.97 -23.73
N THR A 135 -16.17 -18.91 -23.11
CA THR A 135 -16.53 -19.44 -21.79
C THR A 135 -16.55 -18.36 -20.70
N ILE A 136 -15.63 -17.39 -20.78
CA ILE A 136 -15.65 -16.22 -19.86
C ILE A 136 -16.87 -15.35 -20.12
N ALA A 137 -17.19 -15.10 -21.39
CA ALA A 137 -18.37 -14.32 -21.77
C ALA A 137 -19.65 -14.99 -21.29
N ASP A 138 -19.78 -16.31 -21.45
CA ASP A 138 -20.93 -17.10 -21.01
C ASP A 138 -21.11 -16.99 -19.49
N TYR A 139 -20.04 -17.20 -18.71
CA TYR A 139 -20.12 -17.07 -17.25
C TYR A 139 -20.37 -15.63 -16.80
N ALA A 140 -19.83 -14.64 -17.53
CA ALA A 140 -20.12 -13.24 -17.26
C ALA A 140 -21.58 -12.89 -17.54
N THR A 141 -22.18 -13.46 -18.59
CA THR A 141 -23.61 -13.35 -18.91
C THR A 141 -24.47 -13.95 -17.79
N GLU A 142 -24.11 -15.12 -17.28
CA GLU A 142 -24.78 -15.75 -16.14
C GLU A 142 -24.74 -14.86 -14.89
N LEU A 143 -23.58 -14.27 -14.57
CA LEU A 143 -23.45 -13.35 -13.44
C LEU A 143 -24.18 -12.02 -13.66
N ALA A 144 -24.13 -11.47 -14.88
CA ALA A 144 -24.71 -10.19 -15.22
C ALA A 144 -26.24 -10.25 -15.24
N GLY A 145 -26.82 -11.35 -15.73
CA GLY A 145 -28.24 -11.47 -16.08
C GLY A 145 -28.57 -10.80 -17.42
N GLU A 146 -27.57 -10.40 -18.20
CA GLU A 146 -27.68 -9.76 -19.51
C GLU A 146 -26.59 -10.33 -20.43
N ASP A 147 -26.84 -10.36 -21.73
CA ASP A 147 -25.88 -10.84 -22.73
C ASP A 147 -24.59 -9.98 -22.75
N VAL A 148 -23.48 -10.63 -22.41
CA VAL A 148 -22.13 -10.08 -22.40
C VAL A 148 -21.37 -10.68 -23.58
N GLY A 149 -21.10 -9.85 -24.60
CA GLY A 149 -20.38 -10.31 -25.78
C GLY A 149 -18.90 -10.62 -25.56
N VAL A 150 -18.30 -11.40 -26.47
CA VAL A 150 -16.89 -11.85 -26.43
C VAL A 150 -15.89 -10.68 -26.35
N ASN A 151 -16.22 -9.51 -26.90
CA ASN A 151 -15.37 -8.31 -26.79
C ASN A 151 -15.22 -7.83 -25.34
N TRP A 152 -16.24 -8.01 -24.51
CA TRP A 152 -16.14 -7.72 -23.08
C TRP A 152 -15.12 -8.64 -22.41
N ALA A 153 -15.11 -9.94 -22.75
CA ALA A 153 -14.14 -10.90 -22.23
C ALA A 153 -12.69 -10.57 -22.64
N LYS A 154 -12.48 -9.99 -23.83
CA LYS A 154 -11.17 -9.43 -24.23
C LYS A 154 -10.74 -8.29 -23.32
N GLY A 155 -11.64 -7.33 -23.07
CA GLY A 155 -11.38 -6.22 -22.14
C GLY A 155 -11.19 -6.68 -20.70
N PHE A 156 -11.86 -7.76 -20.26
CA PHE A 156 -11.61 -8.41 -18.97
C PHE A 156 -10.17 -8.93 -18.89
N LYS A 157 -9.70 -9.63 -19.92
CA LYS A 157 -8.31 -10.12 -19.99
C LYS A 157 -7.28 -8.98 -19.93
N GLU A 158 -7.52 -7.88 -20.63
CA GLU A 158 -6.61 -6.72 -20.62
C GLU A 158 -6.56 -6.01 -19.27
N ARG A 159 -7.69 -5.95 -18.54
CA ARG A 159 -7.78 -5.31 -17.23
C ARG A 159 -7.13 -6.12 -16.10
N HIS A 160 -6.96 -7.43 -16.28
CA HIS A 160 -6.42 -8.34 -15.27
C HIS A 160 -5.20 -9.12 -15.79
N PRO A 161 -4.05 -8.45 -16.01
CA PRO A 161 -2.81 -9.10 -16.41
C PRO A 161 -2.24 -10.01 -15.31
N ASP A 162 -2.73 -9.88 -14.07
CA ASP A 162 -2.39 -10.72 -12.92
C ASP A 162 -2.88 -12.17 -13.06
N LEU A 163 -3.86 -12.41 -13.93
CA LEU A 163 -4.39 -13.74 -14.21
C LEU A 163 -3.38 -14.55 -15.05
N LYS A 164 -2.52 -15.32 -14.36
CA LYS A 164 -1.59 -16.30 -14.97
C LYS A 164 -2.35 -17.54 -15.50
N VAL A 165 -3.19 -17.35 -16.51
CA VAL A 165 -4.01 -18.41 -17.10
C VAL A 165 -3.50 -18.76 -18.49
N LYS A 166 -3.48 -20.06 -18.80
CA LYS A 166 -3.24 -20.53 -20.17
C LYS A 166 -4.53 -20.38 -20.98
N TRP A 167 -4.53 -19.40 -21.87
CA TRP A 167 -5.62 -19.14 -22.80
C TRP A 167 -5.65 -20.21 -23.91
N THR A 168 -6.84 -20.65 -24.32
CA THR A 168 -6.99 -21.50 -25.51
C THR A 168 -6.43 -20.78 -26.72
N THR A 169 -5.62 -21.46 -27.51
CA THR A 169 -5.23 -20.99 -28.84
C THR A 169 -6.37 -21.26 -29.83
N GLY A 170 -6.37 -20.57 -30.98
CA GLY A 170 -7.40 -20.77 -32.00
C GLY A 170 -7.48 -22.21 -32.52
N LEU A 171 -6.36 -22.96 -32.51
CA LEU A 171 -6.34 -24.37 -32.91
C LEU A 171 -7.12 -25.25 -31.92
N GLU A 172 -6.91 -25.06 -30.62
CA GLU A 172 -7.60 -25.81 -29.57
C GLU A 172 -9.10 -25.47 -29.55
N GLU A 173 -9.46 -24.22 -29.84
CA GLU A 173 -10.85 -23.80 -30.00
C GLU A 173 -11.53 -24.46 -31.21
N CYS A 174 -10.83 -24.58 -32.34
CA CYS A 174 -11.33 -25.32 -33.51
C CYS A 174 -11.54 -26.80 -33.19
N ARG A 175 -10.62 -27.44 -32.47
CA ARG A 175 -10.77 -28.84 -32.03
C ARG A 175 -11.98 -29.01 -31.11
N ALA A 176 -12.14 -28.14 -30.11
CA ALA A 176 -13.27 -28.20 -29.19
C ALA A 176 -14.62 -28.09 -29.91
N ARG A 177 -14.75 -27.14 -30.85
CA ARG A 177 -15.97 -26.95 -31.67
C ARG A 177 -16.30 -28.12 -32.59
N SER A 178 -15.31 -28.92 -33.00
CA SER A 178 -15.55 -30.07 -33.88
C SER A 178 -16.14 -31.29 -33.15
N LEU A 179 -16.11 -31.30 -31.82
CA LEU A 179 -16.56 -32.41 -30.97
C LEU A 179 -17.97 -32.20 -30.39
N THR A 180 -18.56 -31.02 -30.61
CA THR A 180 -19.91 -30.64 -30.16
C THR A 180 -20.90 -30.66 -31.31
#